data_AF-A0AAU9XY95-F1
#
_entry.id   AF-A0AAU9XY95-F1
#
_cell.length_a   1.000
_cell.length_b   1.000
_cell.length_c   1.000
_cell.angle_alpha   90.00
_cell.angle_beta   90.00
_cell.angle_gamma   90.00
#
_symmetry.space_group_name_H-M   'P 1'
#
loop_
_entity.id
_entity.type
_entity.pdbx_description
1 polymer ?
#
loop_
_entity_poly.entity_id
_entity_poly.type
_entity_poly.pdbx_seq_one_letter_code
_entity_poly.pdbx_strand_id
1 'polypeptide(L)'
;MTKANWYSAKLKQQGVSTPKDMGDSQPEVEEEMADDMEALEFETAMQNLRQAVYNDLKIPEHPIEVNQFNICKLIQEGKLKTLKLQDLKAICTTIGLTTEGSQARKKSFVEPLKELV
;
A
#
# COMPACT_ATOMS: atom_id res chain seq x y z
N MET A 1 -24.49 -1.31 27.27
CA MET A 1 -24.51 -0.78 25.89
C MET A 1 -25.34 0.49 25.89
N THR A 2 -24.69 1.65 25.87
CA THR A 2 -25.39 2.95 25.88
C THR A 2 -24.54 3.93 25.07
N LYS A 3 -24.90 4.20 23.81
CA LYS A 3 -24.35 5.30 23.03
C LYS A 3 -25.09 6.57 23.47
N ALA A 4 -24.39 7.49 24.14
CA ALA A 4 -24.90 8.83 24.42
C ALA A 4 -24.49 9.76 23.28
N ASN A 5 -25.50 10.28 22.58
CA ASN A 5 -25.44 11.24 21.49
C ASN A 5 -24.83 12.57 21.96
N TRP A 6 -23.72 13.01 21.37
CA TRP A 6 -23.10 14.31 21.62
C TRP A 6 -23.19 15.25 20.41
N TYR A 7 -24.37 15.33 19.79
CA TYR A 7 -24.62 16.34 18.75
C TYR A 7 -25.99 16.99 18.99
N SER A 8 -26.07 17.73 20.09
CA SER A 8 -27.23 18.54 20.43
C SER A 8 -26.77 19.88 21.01
N ALA A 9 -26.12 20.70 20.19
CA ALA A 9 -25.80 22.06 20.59
C ALA A 9 -25.53 23.05 19.44
N LYS A 10 -26.22 22.97 18.30
CA LYS A 10 -26.39 24.14 17.40
C LYS A 10 -27.60 23.95 16.50
N LEU A 11 -28.77 24.32 16.98
CA LEU A 11 -29.85 24.80 16.10
C LEU A 11 -30.77 25.70 16.94
N LYS A 12 -30.34 26.95 17.13
CA LYS A 12 -31.22 28.01 17.60
C LYS A 12 -31.20 29.09 16.52
N GLN A 13 -32.41 29.39 16.06
CA GLN A 13 -32.78 30.45 15.12
C GLN A 13 -32.68 30.09 13.64
N GLN A 14 -33.81 29.66 13.09
CA GLN A 14 -34.51 30.40 12.05
C GLN A 14 -35.96 29.90 12.01
N GLY A 15 -36.91 30.82 12.15
CA GLY A 15 -38.33 30.52 12.03
C GLY A 15 -38.73 30.34 10.56
N VAL A 16 -39.81 29.58 10.34
CA VAL A 16 -40.90 29.86 9.38
C VAL A 16 -41.95 28.75 9.53
N SER A 17 -43.17 29.20 9.81
CA SER A 17 -44.53 28.71 9.52
C SER A 17 -44.80 27.23 9.17
N THR A 18 -45.73 26.62 9.93
CA THR A 18 -46.47 25.36 9.69
C THR A 18 -47.46 25.45 8.49
N PRO A 19 -48.22 24.39 8.13
CA PRO A 19 -47.84 23.06 7.64
C PRO A 19 -48.60 22.69 6.33
N LYS A 20 -47.98 22.14 5.29
CA LYS A 20 -48.73 21.52 4.16
C LYS A 20 -47.99 20.34 3.52
N ASP A 21 -48.79 19.29 3.37
CA ASP A 21 -48.73 18.13 2.48
C ASP A 21 -47.65 17.06 2.67
N MET A 22 -48.14 15.90 3.10
CA MET A 22 -47.56 14.58 2.91
C MET A 22 -47.72 14.22 1.42
N GLY A 23 -46.62 13.97 0.72
CA GLY A 23 -46.69 13.51 -0.66
C GLY A 23 -45.31 13.21 -1.23
N ASP A 24 -44.87 11.97 -1.03
CA ASP A 24 -44.03 11.23 -1.99
C ASP A 24 -42.68 11.86 -2.38
N SER A 25 -41.66 11.73 -1.51
CA SER A 25 -40.26 12.03 -1.89
C SER A 25 -39.24 11.10 -1.21
N GLN A 26 -39.67 9.90 -0.78
CA GLN A 26 -38.78 8.92 -0.16
C GLN A 26 -37.93 8.04 -1.11
N PRO A 27 -38.29 7.77 -2.39
CA PRO A 27 -37.55 6.78 -3.15
C PRO A 27 -36.18 7.26 -3.65
N GLU A 28 -36.06 8.54 -4.03
CA GLU A 28 -34.83 9.06 -4.66
C GLU A 28 -33.64 9.10 -3.69
N VAL A 29 -33.88 9.45 -2.41
CA VAL A 29 -32.84 9.47 -1.36
C VAL A 29 -32.43 8.06 -0.89
N GLU A 30 -33.32 7.08 -0.97
CA GLU A 30 -32.99 5.68 -0.67
C GLU A 30 -32.26 5.01 -1.83
N GLU A 31 -32.59 5.35 -3.07
CA GLU A 31 -31.89 4.89 -4.28
C GLU A 31 -30.48 5.47 -4.38
N GLU A 32 -30.31 6.78 -4.13
CA GLU A 32 -28.98 7.44 -4.10
C GLU A 32 -28.09 6.85 -3.00
N MET A 33 -28.64 6.58 -1.81
CA MET A 33 -27.89 5.93 -0.72
C MET A 33 -27.49 4.48 -1.06
N ALA A 34 -28.31 3.76 -1.83
CA ALA A 34 -27.99 2.41 -2.28
C ALA A 34 -26.89 2.40 -3.35
N ASP A 35 -26.93 3.34 -4.29
CA ASP A 35 -25.89 3.53 -5.31
C ASP A 35 -24.54 3.89 -4.69
N ASP A 36 -24.52 4.82 -3.72
CA ASP A 36 -23.31 5.17 -2.96
C ASP A 36 -22.74 3.97 -2.20
N MET A 37 -23.60 3.11 -1.64
CA MET A 37 -23.20 1.90 -0.92
C MET A 37 -22.59 0.87 -1.86
N GLU A 38 -23.21 0.63 -3.02
CA GLU A 38 -22.70 -0.26 -4.05
C GLU A 38 -21.34 0.23 -4.59
N ALA A 39 -21.22 1.53 -4.85
CA ALA A 39 -19.96 2.15 -5.28
C ALA A 39 -18.84 1.93 -4.24
N LEU A 40 -19.13 2.15 -2.96
CA LEU A 40 -18.17 1.94 -1.87
C LEU A 40 -17.75 0.46 -1.74
N GLU A 41 -18.70 -0.46 -1.87
CA GLU A 41 -18.42 -1.90 -1.87
C GLU A 41 -17.50 -2.30 -3.03
N PHE A 42 -17.78 -1.79 -4.23
CA PHE A 42 -16.96 -2.04 -5.41
C PHE A 42 -15.54 -1.49 -5.25
N GLU A 43 -15.39 -0.25 -4.80
CA GLU A 43 -14.07 0.36 -4.54
C GLU A 43 -13.30 -0.45 -3.50
N THR A 44 -13.97 -0.85 -2.41
CA THR A 44 -13.36 -1.65 -1.35
C THR A 44 -12.89 -3.01 -1.88
N ALA A 45 -13.71 -3.68 -2.69
CA ALA A 45 -13.34 -4.95 -3.32
C ALA A 45 -12.12 -4.80 -4.25
N MET A 46 -12.07 -3.73 -5.03
CA MET A 46 -10.94 -3.42 -5.92
C MET A 46 -9.66 -3.14 -5.14
N GLN A 47 -9.74 -2.36 -4.05
CA GLN A 47 -8.58 -2.10 -3.19
C GLN A 47 -8.08 -3.37 -2.51
N ASN A 48 -8.98 -4.22 -2.03
CA ASN A 48 -8.63 -5.50 -1.42
C ASN A 48 -7.92 -6.43 -2.41
N LEU A 49 -8.42 -6.52 -3.64
CA LEU A 49 -7.77 -7.31 -4.70
C LEU A 49 -6.38 -6.76 -5.01
N ARG A 50 -6.26 -5.44 -5.18
CA ARG A 50 -4.98 -4.78 -5.43
C ARG A 50 -3.97 -5.06 -4.31
N GLN A 51 -4.41 -5.00 -3.06
CA GLN A 51 -3.55 -5.28 -1.91
C GLN A 51 -3.15 -6.75 -1.85
N ALA A 52 -4.08 -7.68 -2.14
CA ALA A 52 -3.77 -9.10 -2.22
C ALA A 52 -2.71 -9.39 -3.29
N VAL A 53 -2.84 -8.79 -4.47
CA VAL A 53 -1.83 -8.91 -5.54
C VAL A 53 -0.48 -8.35 -5.07
N TYR A 54 -0.44 -7.17 -4.44
CA TYR A 54 0.82 -6.63 -3.93
C TYR A 54 1.46 -7.49 -2.85
N ASN A 55 0.66 -8.13 -1.99
CA ASN A 55 1.16 -9.03 -0.96
C ASN A 55 1.71 -10.35 -1.56
N ASP A 56 1.10 -10.82 -2.66
CA ASP A 56 1.54 -12.02 -3.38
C ASP A 56 2.81 -11.76 -4.20
N LEU A 57 2.96 -10.55 -4.73
CA LEU A 57 4.21 -10.10 -5.33
C LEU A 57 5.27 -10.04 -4.23
N LYS A 58 6.30 -10.88 -4.32
CA LYS A 58 7.48 -10.86 -3.45
C LYS A 58 8.37 -9.63 -3.73
N ILE A 59 7.77 -8.44 -3.81
CA ILE A 59 8.51 -7.19 -3.96
C ILE A 59 9.23 -6.96 -2.64
N PRO A 60 10.57 -6.86 -2.64
CA PRO A 60 11.29 -6.58 -1.42
C PRO A 60 10.92 -5.19 -0.91
N GLU A 61 10.43 -5.11 0.32
CA GLU A 61 10.18 -3.83 0.98
C GLU A 61 11.50 -3.10 1.24
N HIS A 62 11.55 -1.81 0.90
CA HIS A 62 12.71 -0.99 1.21
C HIS A 62 12.68 -0.56 2.68
N PRO A 63 13.84 -0.51 3.36
CA PRO A 63 15.17 -0.85 2.86
C PRO A 63 15.40 -2.36 2.77
N ILE A 64 16.08 -2.79 1.70
CA ILE A 64 16.47 -4.19 1.53
C ILE A 64 17.62 -4.48 2.48
N GLU A 65 17.32 -5.16 3.59
CA GLU A 65 18.30 -5.57 4.59
C GLU A 65 18.58 -7.06 4.45
N VAL A 66 19.84 -7.41 4.17
CA VAL A 66 20.29 -8.79 4.11
C VAL A 66 21.45 -8.98 5.07
N ASN A 67 21.25 -9.86 6.05
CA ASN A 67 22.13 -10.09 7.19
C ASN A 67 22.32 -8.81 8.04
N GLN A 68 23.33 -8.01 7.72
CA GLN A 68 23.74 -6.79 8.43
C GLN A 68 23.95 -5.61 7.46
N PHE A 69 23.61 -5.82 6.19
CA PHE A 69 23.85 -4.88 5.12
C PHE A 69 22.54 -4.29 4.64
N ASN A 70 22.44 -2.96 4.72
CA ASN A 70 21.41 -2.22 4.03
C ASN A 70 21.84 -2.03 2.57
N ILE A 71 21.27 -2.84 1.67
CA ILE A 71 21.68 -2.92 0.26
C ILE A 71 21.41 -1.59 -0.44
N CYS A 72 20.28 -0.95 -0.16
CA CYS A 72 19.92 0.36 -0.71
C CYS A 72 20.97 1.42 -0.38
N LYS A 73 21.39 1.48 0.89
CA LYS A 73 22.44 2.40 1.35
C LYS A 73 23.78 2.10 0.69
N LEU A 74 24.15 0.82 0.55
CA LEU A 74 25.41 0.43 -0.11
C LEU A 74 25.44 0.76 -1.61
N ILE A 75 24.29 0.75 -2.28
CA ILE A 75 24.15 1.21 -3.68
C ILE A 75 24.33 2.71 -3.76
N GLN A 76 23.60 3.46 -2.95
CA GLN A 76 23.67 4.92 -2.91
C GLN A 76 25.09 5.42 -2.60
N GLU A 77 25.79 4.76 -1.68
CA GLU A 77 27.17 5.09 -1.32
C GLU A 77 28.23 4.51 -2.29
N GLY A 78 27.83 3.69 -3.27
CA GLY A 78 28.74 3.03 -4.21
C GLY A 78 29.66 1.96 -3.57
N LYS A 79 29.34 1.50 -2.36
CA LYS A 79 30.18 0.60 -1.55
C LYS A 79 29.92 -0.88 -1.78
N LEU A 80 28.96 -1.27 -2.62
CA LEU A 80 28.73 -2.68 -2.98
C LEU A 80 29.99 -3.42 -3.45
N LYS A 81 30.91 -2.75 -4.16
CA LYS A 81 32.15 -3.34 -4.66
C LYS A 81 33.17 -3.67 -3.56
N THR A 82 33.03 -3.05 -2.39
CA THR A 82 33.95 -3.25 -1.25
C THR A 82 33.63 -4.53 -0.48
N LEU A 83 32.39 -5.01 -0.54
CA LEU A 83 31.97 -6.29 0.07
C LEU A 83 32.77 -7.48 -0.48
N LYS A 84 32.95 -8.52 0.34
CA LYS A 84 33.62 -9.75 -0.11
C LYS A 84 32.74 -10.46 -1.14
N LEU A 85 33.37 -11.21 -2.04
CA LEU A 85 32.64 -11.96 -3.06
C LEU A 85 31.65 -12.97 -2.45
N GLN A 86 32.01 -13.57 -1.32
CA GLN A 86 31.13 -14.48 -0.58
C GLN A 86 29.89 -13.77 -0.05
N ASP A 87 30.05 -12.56 0.50
CA ASP A 87 28.92 -11.77 1.01
C ASP A 87 27.98 -11.39 -0.13
N LEU A 88 28.52 -10.96 -1.28
CA LEU A 88 27.73 -10.65 -2.48
C LEU A 88 26.94 -11.85 -2.99
N LYS A 89 27.56 -13.04 -3.01
CA LYS A 89 26.88 -14.30 -3.34
C LYS A 89 25.74 -14.59 -2.38
N ALA A 90 26.01 -14.53 -1.08
CA ALA A 90 25.00 -14.77 -0.06
C ALA A 90 23.82 -13.80 -0.21
N ILE A 91 24.10 -12.51 -0.44
CA ILE A 91 23.06 -11.50 -0.65
C ILE A 91 22.21 -11.83 -1.88
N CYS A 92 22.81 -12.09 -3.03
CA CYS A 92 22.06 -12.44 -4.24
C CYS A 92 21.22 -13.71 -4.05
N THR A 93 21.76 -14.73 -3.38
CA THR A 93 21.03 -15.97 -3.09
C THR A 93 19.87 -15.74 -2.14
N THR A 94 20.05 -14.96 -1.07
CA THR A 94 18.97 -14.66 -0.11
C THR A 94 17.82 -13.89 -0.75
N ILE A 95 18.12 -12.95 -1.65
CA ILE A 95 17.11 -12.18 -2.38
C ILE A 95 16.47 -13.03 -3.50
N GLY A 96 17.14 -14.10 -3.96
CA GLY A 96 16.69 -14.90 -5.08
C GLY A 96 17.01 -14.28 -6.44
N LEU A 97 18.04 -13.43 -6.53
CA LEU A 97 18.48 -12.84 -7.79
C LEU A 97 19.23 -13.86 -8.65
N THR A 98 18.84 -13.93 -9.93
CA THR A 98 19.57 -14.68 -10.94
C THR A 98 20.87 -13.96 -11.30
N THR A 99 22.02 -14.55 -10.97
CA THR A 99 23.33 -13.98 -11.31
C THR A 99 23.86 -14.62 -12.58
N GLU A 100 23.94 -13.87 -13.66
CA GLU A 100 24.48 -14.35 -14.93
C GLU A 100 25.99 -14.09 -15.05
N GLY A 101 26.69 -15.01 -15.73
CA GLY A 101 28.12 -14.90 -16.01
C GLY A 101 29.05 -15.50 -14.95
N SER A 102 30.25 -14.92 -14.83
CA SER A 102 31.35 -15.54 -14.07
C SER A 102 31.15 -15.43 -12.56
N GLN A 103 30.97 -16.58 -11.91
CA GLN A 103 30.86 -16.72 -10.45
C GLN A 103 32.13 -16.32 -9.67
N ALA A 104 33.25 -16.06 -10.36
CA ALA A 104 34.50 -15.59 -9.76
C ALA A 104 34.61 -14.05 -9.75
N ARG A 105 33.79 -13.34 -10.54
CA ARG A 105 33.88 -11.89 -10.69
C ARG A 105 32.78 -11.20 -9.87
N LYS A 106 33.16 -10.22 -9.04
CA LYS A 106 32.19 -9.41 -8.27
C LYS A 106 31.15 -8.71 -9.16
N LYS A 107 31.52 -8.34 -10.39
CA LYS A 107 30.63 -7.64 -11.33
C LYS A 107 29.33 -8.42 -11.59
N SER A 108 29.39 -9.76 -11.68
CA SER A 108 28.21 -10.62 -11.90
C SER A 108 27.20 -10.60 -10.74
N PHE A 109 27.58 -10.10 -9.56
CA PHE A 109 26.71 -9.96 -8.40
C PHE A 109 26.32 -8.50 -8.15
N VAL A 110 27.24 -7.58 -8.42
CA VAL A 110 27.02 -6.14 -8.19
C VAL A 110 26.02 -5.53 -9.18
N GLU A 111 26.05 -5.93 -10.46
CA GLU A 111 25.13 -5.36 -11.45
C GLU A 111 23.65 -5.74 -11.17
N PRO A 112 23.30 -7.02 -10.93
CA PRO A 112 21.93 -7.38 -10.56
C PRO A 112 21.43 -6.69 -9.29
N LEU A 113 22.31 -6.46 -8.31
CA LEU A 113 21.94 -5.75 -7.08
C LEU A 113 21.63 -4.27 -7.31
N LYS A 114 22.22 -3.65 -8.34
CA LYS A 114 21.90 -2.25 -8.70
C LYS A 114 20.59 -2.13 -9.47
N GLU A 115 20.21 -3.14 -10.23
CA GLU A 115 18.93 -3.15 -10.96
C GLU A 115 17.73 -3.41 -10.03
N LEU A 116 18.00 -3.97 -8.84
CA LEU A 116 17.00 -4.27 -7.84
C LEU A 116 16.44 -3.03 -7.12
N VAL A 117 17.22 -1.96 -7.00
CA VAL A 117 16.90 -0.73 -6.23
C VAL A 117 16.85 0.46 -7.15
#